data_AF-A0A3C1GLY3-F1
#
_entry.id   AF-A0A3C1GLY3-F1
#
_cell.length_a   1.000
_cell.length_b   1.000
_cell.length_c   1.000
_cell.angle_alpha   90.00
_cell.angle_beta   90.00
_cell.angle_gamma   90.00
#
_symmetry.space_group_name_H-M   'P 1'
#
loop_
_entity.id
_entity.type
_entity.pdbx_description
1 polymer ?
#
loop_
_entity_poly.entity_id
_entity_poly.type
_entity_poly.pdbx_seq_one_letter_code
_entity_poly.pdbx_strand_id
1 'polypeptide(L)'
;MTKLGPSDRTRIWNSFFLLARREAKALFEFQNRCQAKDGTSPRGGMLNDEQRLVLSALAFFALAVEARANHLIHKLVEEGKISQAEGSAAERLAPEHKWFLLPKLAGRQKSLDASTSPHRAVAEICSMRNDVVHVRFARLSGRLPTPVRMLALFEEFVDAMDNMNTVLRDSRGPRKRVRQMGRFKCI
;
A
#
# COMPACT_ATOMS: atom_id res chain seq x y z
N MET A 1 -13.71 -17.35 15.79
CA MET A 1 -13.48 -16.03 15.18
C MET A 1 -14.65 -15.71 14.26
N THR A 2 -15.37 -14.63 14.54
CA THR A 2 -16.48 -14.15 13.70
C THR A 2 -15.93 -13.69 12.35
N LYS A 3 -16.38 -14.29 11.24
CA LYS A 3 -15.98 -13.87 9.89
C LYS A 3 -16.54 -12.47 9.62
N LEU A 4 -15.67 -11.49 9.36
CA LEU A 4 -16.09 -10.16 8.91
C LEU A 4 -16.74 -10.27 7.53
N GLY A 5 -17.91 -9.65 7.35
CA GLY A 5 -18.60 -9.63 6.07
C GLY A 5 -17.82 -8.85 5.00
N PRO A 6 -18.15 -9.02 3.70
CA PRO A 6 -17.50 -8.31 2.59
C PRO A 6 -17.49 -6.78 2.73
N SER A 7 -18.55 -6.22 3.32
CA SER A 7 -18.67 -4.78 3.61
C SER A 7 -17.62 -4.30 4.60
N ASP A 8 -17.43 -5.00 5.72
CA ASP A 8 -16.48 -4.61 6.77
C ASP A 8 -15.03 -4.74 6.32
N ARG A 9 -14.69 -5.78 5.55
CA ARG A 9 -13.35 -5.92 4.96
C ARG A 9 -13.04 -4.82 3.96
N THR A 10 -14.03 -4.41 3.15
CA THR A 10 -13.89 -3.28 2.23
C THR A 10 -13.68 -1.97 3.00
N ARG A 11 -14.39 -1.77 4.12
CA ARG A 11 -14.21 -0.61 5.00
C ARG A 11 -12.81 -0.58 5.61
N ILE A 12 -12.32 -1.70 6.15
CA ILE A 12 -10.98 -1.82 6.74
C ILE A 12 -9.90 -1.48 5.70
N TRP A 13 -10.00 -2.06 4.50
CA TRP A 13 -9.09 -1.72 3.40
C TRP A 13 -9.13 -0.22 3.06
N ASN A 14 -10.32 0.36 2.91
CA ASN A 14 -10.46 1.79 2.62
C ASN A 14 -9.86 2.67 3.73
N SER A 15 -9.92 2.24 5.00
CA SER A 15 -9.28 2.96 6.11
C SER A 15 -7.77 2.99 5.97
N PHE A 16 -7.12 1.87 5.65
CA PHE A 16 -5.67 1.84 5.42
C PHE A 16 -5.27 2.69 4.22
N PHE A 17 -6.06 2.66 3.14
CA PHE A 17 -5.81 3.53 1.98
C PHE A 17 -5.96 5.02 2.31
N LEU A 18 -6.95 5.40 3.13
CA LEU A 18 -7.12 6.78 3.59
C LEU A 18 -5.96 7.26 4.47
N LEU A 19 -5.45 6.39 5.34
CA LEU A 19 -4.27 6.68 6.17
C LEU A 19 -3.02 6.84 5.29
N ALA A 20 -2.77 5.90 4.36
CA ALA A 20 -1.69 6.03 3.38
C ALA A 20 -1.78 7.35 2.60
N ARG A 21 -2.98 7.70 2.10
CA ARG A 21 -3.21 8.98 1.43
C ARG A 21 -2.92 10.18 2.32
N ARG A 22 -3.30 10.14 3.61
CA ARG A 22 -3.06 11.24 4.55
C ARG A 22 -1.55 11.48 4.73
N GLU A 23 -0.78 10.43 4.93
CA GLU A 23 0.68 10.55 5.05
C GLU A 23 1.35 11.01 3.75
N ALA A 24 0.88 10.50 2.61
CA ALA A 24 1.33 10.98 1.31
C ALA A 24 1.03 12.48 1.11
N LYS A 25 -0.16 12.95 1.52
CA LYS A 25 -0.51 14.37 1.48
C LYS A 25 0.40 15.20 2.38
N ALA A 26 0.72 14.71 3.58
CA ALA A 26 1.64 15.38 4.49
C ALA A 26 3.06 15.50 3.90
N LEU A 27 3.55 14.46 3.22
CA LEU A 27 4.81 14.52 2.46
C LEU A 27 4.76 15.56 1.34
N PHE A 28 3.65 15.61 0.59
CA PHE A 28 3.45 16.60 -0.48
C PHE A 28 3.46 18.02 0.07
N GLU A 29 2.72 18.29 1.15
CA GLU A 29 2.66 19.61 1.77
C GLU A 29 4.01 20.02 2.35
N PHE A 30 4.76 19.09 2.96
CA PHE A 30 6.12 19.31 3.43
C PHE A 30 7.06 19.72 2.29
N GLN A 31 7.07 18.95 1.19
CA GLN A 31 7.91 19.24 0.02
C GLN A 31 7.59 20.57 -0.63
N ASN A 32 6.30 20.94 -0.69
CA ASN A 32 5.85 22.17 -1.33
C ASN A 32 5.76 23.36 -0.35
N ARG A 33 6.21 23.20 0.91
CA ARG A 33 6.11 24.22 1.97
C ARG A 33 4.68 24.76 2.17
N CYS A 34 3.67 23.95 1.87
CA CYS A 34 2.25 24.28 1.97
C CYS A 34 1.64 23.88 3.33
N GLN A 35 2.43 23.91 4.42
CA GLN A 35 2.02 23.38 5.72
C GLN A 35 0.96 24.25 6.41
N ALA A 36 -0.09 23.61 6.95
CA ALA A 36 -0.91 24.21 8.00
C ALA A 36 -0.09 24.31 9.31
N LYS A 37 -0.27 25.39 10.08
CA LYS A 37 0.52 25.77 11.28
C LYS A 37 0.41 24.83 12.50
N ASP A 38 -0.14 23.64 12.35
CA ASP A 38 -0.52 22.80 13.49
C ASP A 38 0.61 21.84 13.83
N GLY A 39 1.67 22.39 14.42
CA GLY A 39 2.86 21.66 14.82
C GLY A 39 2.68 20.89 16.12
N THR A 40 2.45 19.58 16.03
CA THR A 40 2.79 18.65 17.12
C THR A 40 4.04 17.87 16.73
N SER A 41 5.20 18.41 17.07
CA SER A 41 6.48 17.69 16.94
C SER A 41 6.62 16.73 18.12
N PRO A 42 6.70 15.40 17.90
CA PRO A 42 7.03 14.48 18.98
C PRO A 42 8.44 14.79 19.50
N ARG A 43 8.55 15.02 20.82
CA ARG A 43 9.84 15.20 21.50
C ARG A 43 10.51 13.83 21.67
N GLY A 44 11.75 13.73 21.21
CA GLY A 44 12.63 12.55 21.36
C GLY A 44 12.81 11.75 20.07
N GLY A 45 13.99 11.86 19.46
CA GLY A 45 14.42 10.98 18.37
C GLY A 45 15.48 11.59 17.44
N MET A 46 16.41 10.75 16.98
CA MET A 46 17.47 11.08 16.00
C MET A 46 16.96 11.33 14.57
N LEU A 47 15.65 11.15 14.29
CA LEU A 47 15.07 11.41 12.97
C LEU A 47 14.50 12.83 12.91
N ASN A 48 14.82 13.55 11.84
CA ASN A 48 14.19 14.84 11.56
C ASN A 48 12.72 14.67 11.12
N ASP A 49 11.97 15.77 11.02
CA ASP A 49 10.54 15.74 10.67
C ASP A 49 10.27 15.09 9.30
N GLU A 50 11.15 15.31 8.34
CA GLU A 50 11.07 14.70 7.01
C GLU A 50 11.17 13.17 7.08
N GLN A 51 12.19 12.67 7.78
CA GLN A 51 12.42 11.24 7.97
C GLN A 51 11.27 10.57 8.73
N ARG A 52 10.67 11.29 9.69
CA ARG A 52 9.48 10.82 10.41
C ARG A 52 8.28 10.68 9.47
N LEU A 53 8.03 11.68 8.63
CA LEU A 53 6.95 11.63 7.64
C LEU A 53 7.16 10.51 6.61
N VAL A 54 8.39 10.34 6.13
CA VAL A 54 8.75 9.25 5.19
C VAL A 54 8.51 7.88 5.83
N LEU A 55 8.96 7.70 7.08
CA LEU A 55 8.81 6.44 7.80
C LEU A 55 7.32 6.10 8.02
N SER A 56 6.52 7.07 8.44
CA SER A 56 5.08 6.93 8.58
C SER A 56 4.43 6.54 7.25
N ALA A 57 4.70 7.28 6.18
CA ALA A 57 4.16 6.98 4.86
C ALA A 57 4.51 5.56 4.40
N LEU A 58 5.77 5.15 4.54
CA LEU A 58 6.22 3.81 4.16
C LEU A 58 5.48 2.71 4.94
N ALA A 59 5.30 2.88 6.25
CA ALA A 59 4.56 1.95 7.09
C ALA A 59 3.10 1.82 6.64
N PHE A 60 2.40 2.94 6.42
CA PHE A 60 1.00 2.91 6.01
C PHE A 60 0.82 2.39 4.57
N PHE A 61 1.75 2.65 3.65
CA PHE A 61 1.68 2.13 2.29
C PHE A 61 1.81 0.60 2.29
N ALA A 62 2.75 0.07 3.08
CA ALA A 62 2.94 -1.36 3.22
C ALA A 62 1.71 -2.06 3.84
N LEU A 63 1.12 -1.47 4.88
CA LEU A 63 -0.14 -1.95 5.45
C LEU A 63 -1.27 -1.92 4.42
N ALA A 64 -1.31 -0.87 3.57
CA ALA A 64 -2.29 -0.78 2.52
C ALA A 64 -2.13 -1.93 1.50
N VAL A 65 -0.92 -2.18 0.99
CA VAL A 65 -0.65 -3.32 0.09
C VAL A 65 -1.14 -4.64 0.70
N GLU A 66 -0.78 -4.90 1.95
CA GLU A 66 -1.13 -6.15 2.63
C GLU A 66 -2.64 -6.30 2.85
N ALA A 67 -3.31 -5.24 3.30
CA ALA A 67 -4.76 -5.25 3.51
C ALA A 67 -5.52 -5.47 2.19
N ARG A 68 -5.06 -4.88 1.09
CA ARG A 68 -5.67 -5.09 -0.23
C ARG A 68 -5.47 -6.52 -0.72
N ALA A 69 -4.27 -7.07 -0.59
CA ALA A 69 -3.98 -8.42 -1.03
C ALA A 69 -4.83 -9.46 -0.28
N ASN A 70 -4.93 -9.34 1.05
CA ASN A 70 -5.76 -10.21 1.88
C ASN A 70 -7.25 -10.09 1.51
N HIS A 71 -7.75 -8.86 1.29
CA HIS A 71 -9.13 -8.67 0.82
C HIS A 71 -9.41 -9.43 -0.49
N LEU A 72 -8.48 -9.40 -1.44
CA LEU A 72 -8.62 -10.11 -2.71
C LEU A 72 -8.53 -11.63 -2.55
N ILE A 73 -7.62 -12.14 -1.70
CA ILE A 73 -7.56 -13.57 -1.36
C ILE A 73 -8.89 -14.05 -0.79
N HIS A 74 -9.45 -13.31 0.17
CA HIS A 74 -10.73 -13.65 0.77
C HIS A 74 -11.87 -13.67 -0.27
N LYS A 75 -11.85 -12.73 -1.22
CA LYS A 75 -12.82 -12.69 -2.32
C LYS A 75 -12.74 -13.95 -3.19
N LEU A 76 -11.52 -14.42 -3.49
CA LEU A 76 -11.31 -15.65 -4.27
C LEU A 76 -11.81 -16.90 -3.53
N VAL A 77 -11.66 -16.96 -2.20
CA VAL A 77 -12.24 -18.03 -1.37
C VAL A 77 -13.77 -18.00 -1.45
N GLU A 78 -14.37 -16.81 -1.33
CA GLU A 78 -15.83 -16.64 -1.36
C GLU A 78 -16.45 -16.95 -2.73
N GLU A 79 -15.73 -16.65 -3.81
CA GLU A 79 -16.12 -16.99 -5.18
C GLU A 79 -15.86 -18.47 -5.51
N GLY A 80 -15.36 -19.27 -4.56
CA GLY A 80 -15.03 -20.67 -4.75
C GLY A 80 -13.89 -20.91 -5.75
N LYS A 81 -13.06 -19.90 -6.01
CA LYS A 81 -11.91 -20.00 -6.93
C LYS A 81 -10.73 -20.73 -6.30
N ILE A 82 -10.61 -20.64 -4.98
CA ILE A 82 -9.62 -21.34 -4.17
C ILE A 82 -10.29 -21.87 -2.91
N SER A 83 -9.73 -22.93 -2.33
CA SER A 83 -10.19 -23.50 -1.06
C SER A 83 -9.88 -22.60 0.12
N GLN A 84 -10.56 -22.83 1.25
CA GLN A 84 -10.27 -22.14 2.51
C GLN A 84 -8.82 -22.38 2.99
N ALA A 85 -8.28 -23.59 2.76
CA ALA A 85 -6.92 -23.95 3.11
C ALA A 85 -5.90 -23.16 2.27
N GLU A 86 -6.12 -23.05 0.96
CA GLU A 86 -5.28 -22.24 0.06
C GLU A 86 -5.34 -20.75 0.41
N GLY A 87 -6.54 -20.23 0.73
CA GLY A 87 -6.70 -18.85 1.18
C GLY A 87 -5.87 -18.55 2.43
N SER A 88 -5.99 -19.38 3.46
CA SER A 88 -5.21 -19.22 4.70
C SER A 88 -3.70 -19.42 4.49
N ALA A 89 -3.28 -20.26 3.54
CA ALA A 89 -1.86 -20.39 3.19
C ALA A 89 -1.34 -19.11 2.51
N ALA A 90 -2.10 -18.56 1.55
CA ALA A 90 -1.75 -17.33 0.86
C ALA A 90 -1.69 -16.12 1.82
N GLU A 91 -2.62 -16.01 2.78
CA GLU A 91 -2.65 -14.96 3.80
C GLU A 91 -1.39 -14.90 4.69
N ARG A 92 -0.61 -15.97 4.79
CA ARG A 92 0.62 -16.03 5.60
C ARG A 92 1.87 -15.58 4.83
N LEU A 93 1.77 -15.44 3.51
CA LEU A 93 2.90 -15.02 2.69
C LEU A 93 3.27 -13.56 2.97
N ALA A 94 4.51 -13.17 2.62
CA ALA A 94 4.89 -11.77 2.69
C ALA A 94 4.03 -10.92 1.72
N PRO A 95 3.76 -9.64 2.02
CA PRO A 95 2.90 -8.77 1.21
C PRO A 95 3.24 -8.76 -0.29
N GLU A 96 4.52 -8.74 -0.64
CA GLU A 96 4.99 -8.82 -2.02
C GLU A 96 4.56 -10.13 -2.68
N HIS A 97 4.92 -11.27 -2.09
CA HIS A 97 4.56 -12.59 -2.60
C HIS A 97 3.05 -12.76 -2.75
N LYS A 98 2.25 -12.26 -1.78
CA LYS A 98 0.79 -12.24 -1.88
C LYS A 98 0.34 -11.51 -3.14
N TRP A 99 0.85 -10.30 -3.34
CA TRP A 99 0.44 -9.41 -4.43
C TRP A 99 0.66 -10.05 -5.81
N PHE A 100 1.85 -10.61 -6.04
CA PHE A 100 2.19 -11.21 -7.33
C PHE A 100 1.59 -12.61 -7.54
N LEU A 101 1.13 -13.27 -6.48
CA LEU A 101 0.45 -14.56 -6.54
C LEU A 101 -1.03 -14.44 -6.92
N LEU A 102 -1.68 -13.29 -6.66
CA LEU A 102 -3.11 -13.07 -6.87
C LEU A 102 -3.65 -13.45 -8.25
N PRO A 103 -3.00 -13.07 -9.39
CA PRO A 103 -3.50 -13.47 -10.71
C PRO A 103 -3.54 -14.99 -10.87
N LYS A 104 -2.52 -15.69 -10.38
CA LYS A 104 -2.43 -17.15 -10.45
C LYS A 104 -3.54 -17.80 -9.63
N LEU A 105 -3.78 -17.33 -8.39
CA LEU A 105 -4.89 -17.81 -7.56
C LEU A 105 -6.25 -17.57 -8.21
N ALA A 106 -6.38 -16.48 -8.98
CA ALA A 106 -7.59 -16.17 -9.74
C ALA A 106 -7.72 -16.92 -11.08
N GLY A 107 -6.81 -17.86 -11.38
CA GLY A 107 -6.79 -18.61 -12.64
C GLY A 107 -6.47 -17.75 -13.86
N ARG A 108 -5.73 -16.64 -13.68
CA ARG A 108 -5.34 -15.73 -14.77
C ARG A 108 -3.97 -16.11 -15.33
N GLN A 109 -3.87 -16.13 -16.66
CA GLN A 109 -2.60 -16.40 -17.36
C GLN A 109 -1.63 -15.22 -17.31
N LYS A 110 -2.14 -13.98 -17.20
CA LYS A 110 -1.32 -12.78 -17.14
C LYS A 110 -0.70 -12.65 -15.74
N SER A 111 0.61 -12.82 -15.65
CA SER A 111 1.38 -12.49 -14.45
C SER A 111 1.58 -10.99 -14.32
N LEU A 112 1.77 -10.56 -13.07
CA LEU A 112 2.29 -9.22 -12.77
C LEU A 112 3.81 -9.31 -12.71
N ASP A 113 4.50 -8.26 -13.13
CA ASP A 113 5.95 -8.19 -13.14
C ASP A 113 6.42 -7.13 -12.14
N ALA A 114 7.22 -7.56 -11.16
CA ALA A 114 7.76 -6.71 -10.11
C ALA A 114 8.79 -5.69 -10.60
N SER A 115 9.27 -5.82 -11.84
CA SER A 115 10.23 -4.89 -12.44
C SER A 115 9.55 -3.76 -13.25
N THR A 116 8.25 -3.89 -13.55
CA THR A 116 7.55 -2.94 -14.43
C THR A 116 6.53 -2.10 -13.67
N SER A 117 6.39 -0.83 -14.09
CA SER A 117 5.36 0.05 -13.56
C SER A 117 3.97 -0.46 -13.99
N PRO A 118 2.94 -0.40 -13.13
CA PRO A 118 2.96 0.18 -11.78
C PRO A 118 3.40 -0.77 -10.66
N HIS A 119 3.56 -2.07 -10.93
CA HIS A 119 3.79 -3.08 -9.88
C HIS A 119 5.18 -3.04 -9.23
N ARG A 120 6.16 -2.43 -9.90
CA ARG A 120 7.46 -2.10 -9.31
C ARG A 120 7.35 -1.31 -8.01
N ALA A 121 6.40 -0.37 -7.92
CA ALA A 121 6.20 0.39 -6.69
C ALA A 121 5.75 -0.49 -5.51
N VAL A 122 4.92 -1.51 -5.78
CA VAL A 122 4.48 -2.46 -4.75
C VAL A 122 5.67 -3.27 -4.24
N ALA A 123 6.51 -3.78 -5.13
CA ALA A 123 7.73 -4.51 -4.77
C ALA A 123 8.68 -3.63 -3.94
N GLU A 124 8.89 -2.37 -4.35
CA GLU A 124 9.76 -1.43 -3.64
C GLU A 124 9.23 -1.07 -2.25
N ILE A 125 7.93 -0.79 -2.11
CA ILE A 125 7.28 -0.54 -0.82
C ILE A 125 7.45 -1.76 0.11
N CYS A 126 7.23 -2.97 -0.40
CA CYS A 126 7.36 -4.19 0.39
C CYS A 126 8.80 -4.49 0.80
N SER A 127 9.76 -4.25 -0.09
CA SER A 127 11.19 -4.37 0.20
C SER A 127 11.63 -3.39 1.30
N MET A 128 11.27 -2.10 1.16
CA MET A 128 11.59 -1.06 2.15
C MET A 128 10.89 -1.30 3.50
N ARG A 129 9.67 -1.88 3.52
CA ARG A 129 9.01 -2.28 4.77
C ARG A 129 9.88 -3.26 5.58
N ASN A 130 10.56 -4.20 4.94
CA ASN A 130 11.41 -5.14 5.65
C ASN A 130 12.58 -4.42 6.34
N ASP A 131 13.14 -3.39 5.71
CA ASP A 131 14.18 -2.55 6.31
C ASP A 131 13.65 -1.81 7.57
N VAL A 132 12.37 -1.39 7.57
CA VAL A 132 11.70 -0.76 8.73
C VAL A 132 11.48 -1.75 9.88
N VAL A 133 10.97 -2.94 9.59
CA VAL A 133 10.61 -3.95 10.61
C VAL A 133 11.84 -4.48 11.36
N HIS A 134 13.02 -4.45 10.74
CA HIS A 134 14.27 -4.93 11.36
C HIS A 134 15.05 -3.87 12.16
N VAL A 135 14.49 -2.66 12.34
CA VAL A 135 14.91 -1.59 13.29
C VAL A 135 16.42 -1.42 13.45
N ARG A 136 17.20 -1.45 12.36
CA ARG A 136 18.60 -1.00 12.38
C ARG A 136 18.64 0.48 12.05
N PHE A 137 18.45 1.32 13.07
CA PHE A 137 18.28 2.77 12.94
C PHE A 137 19.33 3.45 12.03
N ALA A 138 20.62 3.14 12.21
CA ALA A 138 21.70 3.71 11.39
C ALA A 138 21.66 3.25 9.92
N ARG A 139 21.14 2.05 9.63
CA ARG A 139 20.91 1.58 8.25
C ARG A 139 19.62 2.15 7.67
N LEU A 140 18.63 2.40 8.52
CA LEU A 140 17.35 2.95 8.13
C LEU A 140 17.52 4.39 7.63
N SER A 141 18.16 5.26 8.41
CA SER A 141 18.29 6.70 8.08
C SER A 141 19.03 6.97 6.77
N GLY A 142 20.00 6.12 6.40
CA GLY A 142 20.75 6.24 5.14
C GLY A 142 20.06 5.61 3.93
N ARG A 143 18.95 4.88 4.12
CA ARG A 143 18.20 4.19 3.06
C ARG A 143 16.76 4.68 2.93
N LEU A 144 16.32 5.60 3.79
CA LEU A 144 14.99 6.18 3.67
C LEU A 144 14.87 6.89 2.30
N PRO A 145 13.83 6.59 1.52
CA PRO A 145 13.57 7.29 0.28
C PRO A 145 13.32 8.78 0.55
N THR A 146 13.63 9.63 -0.43
CA THR A 146 13.25 11.04 -0.35
C THR A 146 11.72 11.17 -0.35
N PRO A 147 11.15 12.25 0.21
CA PRO A 147 9.73 12.51 0.11
C PRO A 147 9.22 12.55 -1.34
N VAL A 148 10.01 13.09 -2.27
CA VAL A 148 9.70 13.07 -3.71
C VAL A 148 9.56 11.63 -4.21
N ARG A 149 10.49 10.74 -3.84
CA ARG A 149 10.39 9.32 -4.21
C ARG A 149 9.18 8.65 -3.57
N MET A 150 8.89 8.95 -2.31
CA MET A 150 7.71 8.42 -1.62
C MET A 150 6.39 8.84 -2.27
N LEU A 151 6.29 10.09 -2.73
CA LEU A 151 5.11 10.56 -3.46
C LEU A 151 4.94 9.83 -4.80
N ALA A 152 6.03 9.69 -5.57
CA ALA A 152 5.99 8.94 -6.82
C ALA A 152 5.59 7.47 -6.59
N LEU A 153 6.10 6.84 -5.53
CA LEU A 153 5.71 5.49 -5.15
C LEU A 153 4.23 5.39 -4.77
N PHE A 154 3.67 6.42 -4.12
CA PHE A 154 2.24 6.45 -3.81
C PHE A 154 1.38 6.48 -5.07
N GLU A 155 1.73 7.34 -6.03
CA GLU A 155 1.01 7.46 -7.30
C GLU A 155 1.08 6.15 -8.11
N GLU A 156 2.28 5.57 -8.25
CA GLU A 156 2.45 4.27 -8.90
C GLU A 156 1.70 3.16 -8.13
N PHE A 157 1.67 3.18 -6.80
CA PHE A 157 0.88 2.25 -6.00
C PHE A 157 -0.63 2.38 -6.27
N VAL A 158 -1.14 3.61 -6.37
CA VAL A 158 -2.54 3.87 -6.76
C VAL A 158 -2.86 3.25 -8.11
N ASP A 159 -1.97 3.43 -9.08
CA ASP A 159 -2.11 2.82 -10.40
C ASP A 159 -2.01 1.28 -10.36
N ALA A 160 -1.16 0.72 -9.49
CA ALA A 160 -1.04 -0.73 -9.31
C ALA A 160 -2.33 -1.34 -8.75
N MET A 161 -2.98 -0.66 -7.81
CA MET A 161 -4.26 -1.08 -7.27
C MET A 161 -5.37 -1.05 -8.32
N ASP A 162 -5.39 -0.02 -9.16
CA ASP A 162 -6.31 0.09 -10.27
C ASP A 162 -6.07 -1.02 -11.31
N ASN A 163 -4.80 -1.25 -11.68
CA ASN A 163 -4.41 -2.28 -12.64
C ASN A 163 -4.78 -3.69 -12.16
N MET A 164 -4.61 -3.96 -10.86
CA MET A 164 -4.96 -5.26 -10.25
C MET A 164 -6.44 -5.61 -10.49
N ASN A 165 -7.35 -4.64 -10.43
CA ASN A 165 -8.78 -4.88 -10.71
C ASN A 165 -9.00 -5.33 -12.16
N THR A 166 -8.27 -4.74 -13.10
CA THR A 166 -8.29 -5.14 -14.52
C THR A 166 -7.72 -6.54 -14.72
N VAL A 167 -6.58 -6.86 -14.10
CA VAL A 167 -5.92 -8.16 -14.22
C VAL A 167 -6.79 -9.28 -13.66
N LEU A 168 -7.50 -9.02 -12.56
CA LEU A 168 -8.45 -9.97 -11.98
C LEU A 168 -9.80 -10.03 -12.71
N ARG A 169 -10.04 -9.15 -13.71
CA ARG A 169 -11.32 -8.93 -14.41
C ARG A 169 -12.48 -8.67 -13.44
N ASP A 170 -12.23 -7.89 -12.39
CA ASP A 170 -13.31 -7.37 -11.54
C ASP A 170 -14.05 -6.29 -12.34
N SER A 171 -15.30 -6.55 -12.73
CA SER A 171 -16.13 -5.64 -13.53
C SER A 171 -16.47 -4.34 -12.81
N ARG A 172 -16.18 -4.25 -11.50
CA ARG A 172 -16.10 -3.00 -10.75
C ARG A 172 -14.75 -2.36 -11.04
N GLY A 173 -14.60 -1.81 -12.24
CA GLY A 173 -13.38 -1.15 -12.72
C GLY A 173 -12.88 -0.05 -11.77
N PRO A 174 -11.68 0.50 -12.02
CA PRO A 174 -11.06 1.50 -11.15
C PRO A 174 -12.04 2.65 -10.91
N ARG A 175 -12.49 2.82 -9.67
CA ARG A 175 -13.39 3.93 -9.33
C ARG A 175 -12.59 5.19 -9.62
N LYS A 176 -13.07 6.09 -10.50
CA LYS A 176 -12.47 7.44 -10.75
C LYS A 176 -12.01 8.13 -9.46
N ARG A 177 -12.74 7.88 -8.37
CA ARG A 177 -12.44 8.30 -6.99
C ARG A 177 -11.04 7.90 -6.49
N VAL A 178 -10.52 6.71 -6.81
CA VAL A 178 -9.20 6.22 -6.37
C VAL A 178 -8.07 7.01 -7.05
N ARG A 179 -8.15 7.23 -8.37
CA ARG A 179 -7.20 8.11 -9.08
C ARG A 179 -7.27 9.56 -8.60
N GLN A 180 -8.46 10.08 -8.36
CA GLN A 180 -8.63 11.42 -7.80
C GLN A 180 -8.04 11.54 -6.39
N MET A 181 -8.04 10.45 -5.62
CA MET A 181 -7.42 10.39 -4.29
C MET A 181 -5.88 10.43 -4.34
N GLY A 182 -5.27 9.93 -5.42
CA GLY A 182 -3.82 10.01 -5.67
C GLY A 182 -3.30 11.40 -6.03
N ARG A 183 -4.18 12.30 -6.50
CA ARG A 183 -3.79 13.66 -6.89
C ARG A 183 -3.77 14.60 -5.68
N PHE A 184 -2.66 15.31 -5.53
CA PHE A 184 -2.50 16.34 -4.49
C PHE A 184 -2.57 17.75 -5.10
N LYS A 185 -3.06 18.70 -4.30
CA LYS A 185 -3.04 20.14 -4.57
C LYS A 185 -2.71 20.84 -3.25
N CYS A 186 -1.90 21.90 -3.30
CA CYS A 186 -1.77 22.79 -2.15
C CYS A 186 -3.13 23.43 -1.87
N ILE A 187 -3.42 23.61 -0.58
CA ILE A 187 -4.64 24.24 -0.08
C ILE A 187 -4.32 25.70 0.23
#